data_AF-I3UFJ5-F1
#
_entry.id   AF-I3UFJ5-F1
#
_cell.length_a   1.000
_cell.length_b   1.000
_cell.length_c   1.000
_cell.angle_alpha   90.00
_cell.angle_beta   90.00
_cell.angle_gamma   90.00
#
_symmetry.space_group_name_H-M   'P 1'
#
loop_
_entity.id
_entity.type
_entity.pdbx_description
1 polymer ?
#
loop_
_entity_poly.entity_id
_entity_poly.type
_entity_poly.pdbx_seq_one_letter_code
_entity_poly.pdbx_strand_id
1 'polypeptide(L)'
;MWDKLDPETQKILEQSVKDFGQDLAAKLQQADAAVAQKLEARGVQVIDWSAADRKKFRTAAIAVWQKYGDKNDLSRRAVDGQVQFLRSKGLIE
;
A
#
# COMPACT_ATOMS: atom_id res chain seq x y z
N MET A 1 -23.93 8.34 9.96
CA MET A 1 -23.17 9.12 10.96
C MET A 1 -22.26 10.13 10.28
N TRP A 2 -21.59 9.77 9.19
CA TRP A 2 -20.86 10.71 8.31
C TRP A 2 -21.73 11.85 7.74
N ASP A 3 -22.86 11.52 7.12
CA ASP A 3 -23.76 12.52 6.47
C ASP A 3 -24.45 13.48 7.45
N LYS A 4 -24.27 13.28 8.76
CA LYS A 4 -24.83 14.14 9.81
C LYS A 4 -23.81 15.16 10.35
N LEU A 5 -22.54 15.06 9.97
CA LEU A 5 -21.50 16.01 10.34
C LEU A 5 -21.61 17.25 9.46
N ASP A 6 -21.31 18.42 10.01
CA ASP A 6 -21.16 19.62 9.20
C ASP A 6 -19.89 19.54 8.32
N PRO A 7 -19.82 20.33 7.23
CA PRO A 7 -18.69 20.25 6.28
C PRO A 7 -17.32 20.53 6.91
N GLU A 8 -17.25 21.37 7.94
CA GLU A 8 -15.98 21.68 8.61
C GLU A 8 -15.51 20.47 9.42
N THR A 9 -16.42 19.85 10.18
CA THR A 9 -16.12 18.62 10.93
C THR A 9 -15.77 17.45 10.01
N GLN A 10 -16.45 17.28 8.87
CA GLN A 10 -16.08 16.27 7.86
C GLN A 10 -14.64 16.47 7.37
N LYS A 11 -14.28 17.71 7.03
CA LYS A 11 -12.93 18.07 6.59
C LYS A 11 -11.87 17.83 7.67
N ILE A 12 -12.17 18.18 8.92
CA ILE A 12 -11.28 17.91 10.06
C ILE A 12 -11.06 16.40 10.22
N LEU A 13 -12.13 15.61 10.10
CA LEU A 13 -12.03 14.16 10.24
C LEU A 13 -11.21 13.53 9.10
N GLU A 14 -11.44 13.94 7.85
CA GLU A 14 -10.63 13.49 6.70
C GLU A 14 -9.16 13.80 6.89
N GLN A 15 -8.83 15.03 7.27
CA GLN A 15 -7.45 15.44 7.50
C GLN A 15 -6.83 14.67 8.66
N SER A 16 -7.56 14.49 9.76
CA SER A 16 -7.09 13.74 10.93
C SER A 16 -6.78 12.29 10.60
N VAL A 17 -7.63 11.63 9.81
CA VAL A 17 -7.39 10.24 9.37
C VAL A 17 -6.20 10.16 8.41
N LYS A 18 -6.04 11.15 7.53
CA LYS A 18 -4.88 11.23 6.64
C LYS A 18 -3.58 11.40 7.42
N ASP A 19 -3.54 12.32 8.38
CA ASP A 19 -2.36 12.57 9.21
C ASP A 19 -2.03 11.36 10.08
N PHE A 20 -3.05 10.73 10.67
CA PHE A 20 -2.88 9.49 11.41
C PHE A 20 -2.31 8.38 10.54
N GLY A 21 -2.80 8.21 9.31
CA GLY A 21 -2.28 7.19 8.39
C GLY A 21 -0.80 7.39 8.05
N GLN A 22 -0.38 8.65 7.87
CA GLN A 22 1.02 9.00 7.61
C GLN A 22 1.91 8.77 8.84
N ASP A 23 1.46 9.20 10.02
CA ASP A 23 2.16 9.00 11.29
C ASP A 23 2.31 7.51 11.62
N LEU A 24 1.25 6.73 11.44
CA LEU A 24 1.28 5.28 11.67
C LEU A 24 2.28 4.59 10.73
N ALA A 25 2.28 4.93 9.44
CA ALA A 25 3.21 4.35 8.48
C ALA A 25 4.67 4.66 8.86
N ALA A 26 4.97 5.90 9.26
CA ALA A 26 6.30 6.30 9.68
C ALA A 26 6.76 5.57 10.95
N LYS A 27 5.87 5.47 11.96
CA LYS A 27 6.16 4.76 13.21
C LYS A 27 6.41 3.28 12.99
N LEU A 28 5.60 2.62 12.15
CA LEU A 28 5.79 1.22 11.80
C LEU A 28 7.11 1.02 11.06
N GLN A 29 7.44 1.86 10.09
CA GLN A 29 8.71 1.79 9.36
C GLN A 29 9.92 1.91 10.31
N GLN A 30 9.87 2.82 11.28
CA GLN A 30 10.92 2.98 12.28
C GLN A 30 11.03 1.75 13.21
N ALA A 31 9.89 1.23 13.67
CA ALA A 31 9.85 0.06 14.54
C ALA A 31 10.37 -1.20 13.82
N ASP A 32 9.96 -1.42 12.58
CA ASP A 32 10.38 -2.54 11.75
C ASP A 32 11.90 -2.49 11.48
N ALA A 33 12.44 -1.31 11.18
CA ALA A 33 13.88 -1.14 10.99
C ALA A 33 14.69 -1.45 12.26
N ALA A 34 14.20 -1.01 13.43
CA ALA A 34 14.85 -1.31 14.71
C ALA A 34 14.80 -2.80 15.06
N VAL A 35 13.72 -3.50 14.69
CA VAL A 35 13.62 -4.96 14.87
C VAL A 35 14.52 -5.70 13.90
N ALA A 36 14.58 -5.29 12.63
CA ALA A 36 15.47 -5.88 11.63
C ALA A 36 16.94 -5.88 12.10
N GLN A 37 17.43 -4.73 12.60
CA GLN A 37 18.78 -4.62 13.16
C GLN A 37 19.03 -5.58 14.34
N LYS A 38 18.04 -5.74 15.23
CA LYS A 38 18.14 -6.69 16.36
C LYS A 38 18.15 -8.14 15.90
N LEU A 39 17.40 -8.46 14.85
CA LEU A 39 17.37 -9.80 14.27
C LEU A 39 18.68 -10.14 13.57
N GLU A 40 19.26 -9.20 12.82
CA GLU A 40 20.59 -9.34 12.21
C GLU A 40 21.67 -9.58 13.27
N ALA A 41 21.66 -8.83 14.37
CA ALA A 41 22.58 -9.04 15.50
C ALA A 41 22.41 -10.42 16.17
N ARG A 42 21.27 -11.07 15.97
CA ARG A 42 20.98 -12.45 16.44
C ARG A 42 21.26 -13.52 15.37
N GLY A 43 21.86 -13.14 14.24
CA GLY A 43 22.22 -14.05 13.15
C GLY A 43 21.09 -14.34 12.17
N VAL A 44 19.97 -13.61 12.21
CA VAL A 44 18.91 -13.71 11.20
C VAL A 44 19.31 -12.93 9.96
N GLN A 45 19.25 -13.56 8.79
CA GLN A 45 19.47 -12.88 7.52
C GLN A 45 18.16 -12.20 7.07
N VAL A 46 18.19 -10.87 6.97
CA VAL A 46 17.11 -10.08 6.35
C VAL A 46 17.39 -9.96 4.86
N ILE A 47 16.45 -10.42 4.01
CA ILE A 47 16.62 -10.42 2.55
C ILE A 47 15.77 -9.29 1.94
N ASP A 48 16.44 -8.27 1.40
CA ASP A 48 15.79 -7.23 0.60
C ASP A 48 15.71 -7.68 -0.87
N TRP A 49 14.50 -7.90 -1.38
CA TRP A 49 14.30 -8.34 -2.76
C TRP A 49 14.66 -7.23 -3.75
N SER A 50 15.34 -7.63 -4.82
CA SER A 50 15.71 -6.71 -5.90
C SER A 50 14.48 -6.06 -6.53
N ALA A 51 14.67 -4.88 -7.13
CA ALA A 51 13.60 -4.22 -7.88
C ALA A 51 13.06 -5.10 -9.03
N ALA A 52 13.94 -5.90 -9.66
CA ALA A 52 13.58 -6.81 -10.73
C ALA A 52 12.68 -7.95 -10.23
N ASP A 53 12.99 -8.54 -9.07
CA ASP A 53 12.18 -9.63 -8.49
C ASP A 53 10.83 -9.11 -7.99
N ARG A 54 10.81 -7.92 -7.39
CA ARG A 54 9.55 -7.22 -7.04
C ARG A 54 8.71 -6.93 -8.29
N LYS A 55 9.32 -6.52 -9.41
CA LYS A 55 8.61 -6.28 -10.68
C LYS A 55 8.01 -7.58 -11.21
N LYS A 56 8.77 -8.68 -11.26
CA LYS A 56 8.26 -10.01 -11.64
C LYS A 56 7.07 -10.44 -10.77
N PHE A 57 7.20 -10.27 -9.46
CA PHE A 57 6.13 -10.60 -8.51
C PHE A 57 4.87 -9.76 -8.74
N ARG A 58 5.01 -8.43 -8.90
CA ARG A 58 3.87 -7.56 -9.21
C ARG A 58 3.17 -7.96 -10.51
N THR A 59 3.93 -8.27 -11.57
CA THR A 59 3.35 -8.73 -12.84
C THR A 59 2.52 -10.00 -12.65
N ALA A 60 3.01 -10.97 -11.88
CA ALA A 60 2.24 -12.18 -11.57
C ALA A 60 1.00 -11.88 -10.70
N ALA A 61 1.13 -10.99 -9.71
CA ALA A 61 0.04 -10.61 -8.83
C ALA A 61 -1.12 -9.93 -9.57
N ILE A 62 -0.83 -9.13 -10.61
CA ILE A 62 -1.87 -8.46 -11.41
C ILE A 62 -2.82 -9.45 -12.07
N ALA A 63 -2.34 -10.61 -12.54
CA ALA A 63 -3.20 -11.64 -13.08
C ALA A 63 -4.18 -12.19 -12.02
N VAL A 64 -3.79 -12.20 -10.75
CA VAL A 64 -4.68 -12.54 -9.64
C VAL A 64 -5.66 -11.39 -9.37
N TRP A 65 -5.20 -10.14 -9.35
CA TRP A 65 -6.04 -8.97 -9.11
C TRP A 65 -7.12 -8.81 -10.17
N GLN A 66 -6.82 -9.09 -11.44
CA GLN A 66 -7.78 -9.05 -12.55
C GLN A 66 -8.99 -9.96 -12.29
N LYS A 67 -8.79 -11.15 -11.71
CA LYS A 67 -9.89 -12.04 -11.30
C LYS A 67 -10.83 -11.40 -10.27
N TYR A 68 -10.31 -10.51 -9.42
CA TYR A 68 -11.13 -9.74 -8.48
C TYR A 68 -11.76 -8.52 -9.16
N GLY A 69 -11.05 -7.91 -10.11
CA GLY A 69 -11.59 -6.85 -10.97
C GLY A 69 -12.82 -7.30 -11.75
N ASP A 70 -12.86 -8.56 -12.19
CA ASP A 70 -13.98 -9.13 -12.94
C ASP A 70 -15.27 -9.33 -12.12
N LYS A 71 -15.23 -9.14 -10.79
CA LYS A 71 -16.41 -9.39 -9.93
C LYS A 71 -17.51 -8.34 -10.06
N ASN A 72 -17.17 -7.08 -10.33
CA ASN A 72 -18.11 -5.97 -10.56
C ASN A 72 -17.38 -4.72 -11.03
N ASP A 73 -18.13 -3.74 -11.54
CA ASP A 73 -17.59 -2.50 -12.11
C ASP A 73 -16.75 -1.68 -11.12
N LEU A 74 -17.12 -1.65 -9.84
CA LEU A 74 -16.35 -0.93 -8.82
C LEU A 74 -14.99 -1.61 -8.58
N SER A 75 -14.97 -2.94 -8.58
CA SER A 75 -13.76 -3.74 -8.42
C SER A 75 -12.85 -3.60 -9.63
N ARG A 76 -13.42 -3.62 -10.85
CA ARG A 76 -12.70 -3.36 -12.10
C ARG A 76 -12.03 -2.00 -12.05
N ARG A 77 -12.79 -0.95 -11.72
CA ARG A 77 -12.28 0.42 -11.62
C ARG A 77 -11.13 0.55 -10.61
N ALA A 78 -11.22 -0.12 -9.46
CA ALA A 78 -10.16 -0.11 -8.46
C ALA A 78 -8.88 -0.80 -8.95
N VAL A 79 -9.00 -1.99 -9.54
CA VAL A 79 -7.85 -2.76 -10.06
C VAL A 79 -7.20 -2.03 -11.22
N ASP A 80 -7.98 -1.55 -12.19
CA ASP A 80 -7.45 -0.85 -13.37
C ASP A 80 -6.71 0.44 -12.98
N GLY A 81 -7.26 1.21 -12.03
CA GLY A 81 -6.61 2.41 -11.50
C GLY A 81 -5.28 2.11 -10.82
N GLN A 82 -5.22 1.04 -10.02
CA GLN A 82 -3.97 0.61 -9.37
C GLN A 82 -2.93 0.13 -10.39
N VAL A 83 -3.34 -0.65 -11.39
CA VAL A 83 -2.46 -1.12 -12.47
C VAL A 83 -1.92 0.07 -13.27
N GLN A 84 -2.77 1.03 -13.63
CA GLN A 84 -2.35 2.25 -14.33
C GLN A 84 -1.33 3.04 -13.51
N PHE A 85 -1.57 3.20 -12.20
CA PHE A 85 -0.64 3.88 -11.32
C PHE A 85 0.72 3.17 -11.26
N LEU A 86 0.74 1.84 -11.09
CA LEU A 86 1.98 1.07 -11.06
C LEU A 86 2.76 1.18 -12.39
N ARG A 87 2.09 1.16 -13.53
CA ARG A 87 2.69 1.43 -14.85
C ARG A 87 3.31 2.82 -14.92
N SER A 88 2.57 3.84 -14.49
CA SER A 88 3.05 5.23 -14.49
C SER A 88 4.31 5.44 -13.64
N LYS A 89 4.56 4.54 -12.67
CA LYS A 89 5.74 4.54 -11.81
C LYS A 89 6.84 3.58 -12.29
N GLY A 90 6.66 2.90 -13.42
CA GLY A 90 7.61 1.91 -13.95
C GLY A 90 7.76 0.66 -13.06
N LEU A 91 6.81 0.43 -12.15
CA LEU A 91 6.87 -0.69 -11.20
C LEU A 91 6.45 -2.03 -11.81
N ILE A 92 5.85 -1.97 -13.01
CA ILE A 92 5.41 -3.03 -13.91
C ILE A 92 5.54 -2.53 -15.36
N GLU A 93 5.37 -3.41 -16.34
CA GLU A 93 5.25 -3.04 -17.77
C GLU A 93 3.90 -2.37 -18.09
#